data_AF-A0AAU2XPD2-F1
#
_entry.id   AF-A0AAU2XPD2-F1
#
_cell.length_a   1.000
_cell.length_b   1.000
_cell.length_c   1.000
_cell.angle_alpha   90.00
_cell.angle_beta   90.00
_cell.angle_gamma   90.00
#
_symmetry.space_group_name_H-M   'P 1'
#
loop_
_entity.id
_entity.type
_entity.pdbx_description
1 polymer ?
#
loop_
_entity_poly.entity_id
_entity_poly.type
_entity_poly.pdbx_seq_one_letter_code
_entity_poly.pdbx_strand_id
1 'polypeptide(L)'
;MVSATRAAHNIEITAESLQEELSRLQVQKQALERELAAVVAHLGSVQRALSALETLMLNPAVAASTATAGAAAAQQGQAAETAEPQTDRTSVEPADAGPKPAPRPRKPQSAKGATRPPAAGTDTDGQTNYGRLTEQIMEYFAGVGDADVRARDVAAALGRDTDSGSINGIRSTLDRLVGASRVQRTGRGLYRAKHS
;
A
#
# COMPACT_ATOMS: atom_id res chain seq x y z
N MET A 1 44.49 16.78 4.53
CA MET A 1 44.10 15.40 4.18
C MET A 1 42.80 14.91 4.83
N VAL A 2 42.22 15.59 5.84
CA VAL A 2 41.03 15.10 6.59
C VAL A 2 39.71 15.12 5.80
N SER A 3 39.56 16.04 4.83
CA SER A 3 38.32 16.20 4.06
C SER A 3 38.05 15.05 3.08
N ALA A 4 39.11 14.44 2.51
CA ALA A 4 38.98 13.31 1.59
C ALA A 4 38.49 12.05 2.33
N THR A 5 38.98 11.82 3.54
CA THR A 5 38.57 10.70 4.39
C THR A 5 37.13 10.84 4.87
N ARG A 6 36.69 12.07 5.20
CA ARG A 6 35.29 12.35 5.55
C ARG A 6 34.36 12.12 4.36
N ALA A 7 34.75 12.54 3.15
CA ALA A 7 33.93 12.30 1.96
C ALA A 7 33.77 10.79 1.68
N ALA A 8 34.86 10.01 1.75
CA ALA A 8 34.81 8.57 1.59
C ALA A 8 33.87 7.88 2.61
N HIS A 9 33.93 8.28 3.88
CA HIS A 9 33.07 7.72 4.92
C HIS A 9 31.58 8.05 4.72
N ASN A 10 31.23 9.24 4.21
CA ASN A 10 29.83 9.56 3.89
C ASN A 10 29.30 8.72 2.72
N ILE A 11 30.16 8.41 1.74
CA ILE A 11 29.79 7.54 0.61
C ILE A 11 29.55 6.11 1.11
N GLU A 12 30.39 5.61 2.01
CA GLU A 12 30.23 4.30 2.63
C GLU A 12 28.90 4.19 3.40
N ILE A 13 28.60 5.16 4.27
CA ILE A 13 27.31 5.21 4.99
C ILE A 13 26.13 5.26 4.02
N THR A 14 26.24 6.03 2.93
CA THR A 14 25.18 6.12 1.93
C THR A 14 25.00 4.79 1.19
N ALA A 15 26.10 4.10 0.86
CA ALA A 15 26.06 2.80 0.20
C ALA A 15 25.44 1.73 1.11
N GLU A 16 25.77 1.72 2.41
CA GLU A 16 25.15 0.85 3.41
C GLU A 16 23.64 1.12 3.52
N SER A 17 23.24 2.39 3.62
CA SER A 17 21.82 2.76 3.69
C SER A 17 21.04 2.33 2.44
N LEU A 18 21.62 2.45 1.24
CA LEU A 18 20.98 2.00 0.01
C LEU A 18 20.88 0.47 -0.06
N GLN A 19 21.89 -0.24 0.44
CA GLN A 19 21.89 -1.70 0.49
C GLN A 19 20.82 -2.22 1.46
N GLU A 20 20.66 -1.57 2.61
CA GLU A 20 19.58 -1.85 3.56
C GLU A 20 18.21 -1.59 2.92
N GLU A 21 18.02 -0.46 2.26
CA GLU A 21 16.76 -0.13 1.59
C GLU A 21 16.42 -1.13 0.47
N LEU A 22 17.42 -1.53 -0.32
CA LEU A 22 17.27 -2.55 -1.35
C LEU A 22 16.79 -3.87 -0.73
N SER A 23 17.41 -4.33 0.36
CA SER A 23 17.01 -5.56 1.04
C SER A 23 15.57 -5.48 1.55
N ARG A 24 15.17 -4.32 2.10
CA ARG A 24 13.81 -4.07 2.58
C ARG A 24 12.79 -4.10 1.44
N LEU A 25 13.11 -3.49 0.30
CA LEU A 25 12.25 -3.49 -0.88
C LEU A 25 12.09 -4.90 -1.45
N GLN A 26 13.15 -5.71 -1.46
CA GLN A 26 13.08 -7.10 -1.90
C GLN A 26 12.13 -7.94 -1.03
N VAL A 27 12.17 -7.76 0.29
CA VAL A 27 11.26 -8.45 1.21
C VAL A 27 9.80 -8.02 0.95
N GLN A 28 9.55 -6.72 0.77
CA GLN A 28 8.20 -6.22 0.44
C GLN A 28 7.69 -6.77 -0.89
N LYS A 29 8.55 -6.82 -1.91
CA LYS A 29 8.21 -7.40 -3.21
C LYS A 29 7.77 -8.86 -3.06
N GLN A 30 8.53 -9.67 -2.33
CA GLN A 30 8.19 -11.08 -2.10
C GLN A 30 6.88 -11.25 -1.32
N ALA A 31 6.62 -10.37 -0.34
CA ALA A 31 5.36 -10.38 0.39
C ALA A 31 4.16 -10.10 -0.54
N LEU A 32 4.27 -9.07 -1.39
CA LEU A 32 3.24 -8.74 -2.38
C LEU A 32 3.04 -9.86 -3.41
N GLU A 33 4.10 -10.52 -3.87
CA GLU A 33 3.99 -11.68 -4.78
C GLU A 33 3.22 -12.83 -4.13
N ARG A 34 3.40 -13.08 -2.82
CA ARG A 34 2.63 -14.09 -2.08
C ARG A 34 1.17 -13.71 -1.93
N GLU A 35 0.88 -12.44 -1.65
CA GLU A 35 -0.49 -11.94 -1.58
C GLU A 35 -1.20 -12.07 -2.93
N LEU A 36 -0.52 -11.71 -4.02
CA LEU A 36 -1.06 -11.86 -5.37
C LEU A 36 -1.34 -13.33 -5.68
N ALA A 37 -0.41 -14.24 -5.33
CA ALA A 37 -0.62 -15.68 -5.50
C ALA A 37 -1.85 -16.17 -4.71
N ALA A 38 -2.07 -15.67 -3.48
CA ALA A 38 -3.24 -15.99 -2.68
C ALA A 38 -4.54 -15.47 -3.32
N VAL A 39 -4.55 -14.25 -3.87
CA VAL A 39 -5.70 -13.68 -4.59
C VAL A 39 -6.01 -14.49 -5.85
N VAL A 40 -5.00 -14.88 -6.63
CA VAL A 40 -5.19 -15.71 -7.83
C VAL A 40 -5.76 -17.08 -7.46
N ALA A 41 -5.27 -17.71 -6.39
CA ALA A 41 -5.82 -18.96 -5.88
C ALA A 41 -7.29 -18.79 -5.44
N HIS A 42 -7.63 -17.67 -4.80
CA HIS A 42 -8.99 -17.36 -4.42
C HIS A 42 -9.90 -17.16 -5.64
N LEU A 43 -9.45 -16.42 -6.66
CA LEU A 43 -10.19 -16.26 -7.92
C LEU A 43 -10.44 -17.61 -8.61
N GLY A 44 -9.43 -18.48 -8.67
CA GLY A 44 -9.59 -19.84 -9.21
C GLY A 44 -10.59 -20.68 -8.41
N SER A 45 -10.61 -20.54 -7.07
CA SER A 45 -11.60 -21.19 -6.20
C SER A 45 -13.02 -20.67 -6.45
N VAL A 46 -13.20 -19.35 -6.56
CA VAL A 46 -14.49 -18.72 -6.86
C VAL A 46 -15.00 -19.14 -8.23
N GLN A 47 -14.16 -19.12 -9.26
CA GLN A 47 -14.53 -19.60 -10.60
C GLN A 47 -14.97 -21.06 -10.58
N ARG A 48 -14.23 -21.93 -9.88
CA ARG A 48 -14.60 -23.34 -9.71
C ARG A 48 -15.95 -23.49 -8.99
N ALA A 49 -16.17 -22.71 -7.94
CA ALA A 49 -17.44 -22.72 -7.20
C ALA A 49 -18.61 -22.26 -8.09
N LEU A 50 -18.41 -21.20 -8.89
CA LEU A 50 -19.42 -20.74 -9.84
C LEU A 50 -19.73 -21.80 -10.90
N SER A 51 -18.72 -22.42 -11.52
CA SER A 51 -18.94 -23.52 -12.48
C SER A 51 -19.63 -24.74 -11.82
N ALA A 52 -19.30 -25.06 -10.57
CA ALA A 52 -20.00 -26.12 -9.83
C ALA A 52 -21.48 -25.77 -9.58
N LEU A 53 -21.79 -24.50 -9.30
CA LEU A 53 -23.17 -24.04 -9.16
C LEU A 53 -23.91 -24.04 -10.51
N GLU A 54 -23.27 -23.61 -11.59
CA GLU A 54 -23.83 -23.66 -12.95
C GLU A 54 -24.15 -25.10 -13.38
N THR A 55 -23.23 -26.05 -13.14
CA THR A 55 -23.47 -27.46 -13.43
C THR A 55 -24.60 -28.05 -12.58
N LEU A 56 -24.71 -27.68 -11.31
CA LEU A 56 -25.84 -28.07 -10.45
C LEU A 56 -27.17 -27.51 -10.97
N MET A 57 -27.18 -26.27 -11.49
CA MET A 57 -28.37 -25.65 -12.07
C MET A 57 -28.77 -26.29 -13.41
N LEU A 58 -27.81 -26.67 -14.25
CA LEU A 58 -28.08 -27.29 -15.56
C LEU A 58 -28.43 -28.77 -15.44
N ASN A 59 -27.87 -29.50 -14.47
CA ASN A 59 -28.11 -30.92 -14.32
C ASN A 59 -27.97 -31.39 -12.85
N PRO A 60 -29.02 -31.24 -12.03
CA PRO A 60 -28.94 -31.56 -10.60
C PRO A 60 -28.70 -33.05 -10.31
N ALA A 61 -28.93 -33.93 -11.29
CA ALA A 61 -28.70 -35.37 -11.15
C ALA A 61 -27.22 -35.78 -11.21
N VAL A 62 -26.35 -35.00 -11.88
CA VAL A 62 -24.90 -35.29 -11.98
C VAL A 62 -24.12 -34.80 -10.76
N ALA A 63 -24.62 -33.75 -10.08
CA ALA A 63 -23.99 -33.19 -8.88
C ALA A 63 -23.93 -34.18 -7.70
N ALA A 64 -24.91 -35.09 -7.61
CA ALA A 64 -24.92 -36.16 -6.62
C ALA A 64 -23.79 -37.19 -6.83
N SER A 65 -23.33 -37.39 -8.08
CA SER A 65 -22.24 -38.34 -8.39
C SER A 65 -20.84 -37.71 -8.27
N THR A 66 -20.69 -36.40 -8.48
CA THR A 66 -19.40 -35.70 -8.33
C THR A 66 -19.02 -35.40 -6.88
N ALA A 67 -20.01 -35.21 -5.98
CA ALA A 67 -19.77 -35.01 -4.55
C ALA A 67 -19.12 -36.24 -3.88
N THR A 68 -19.48 -37.45 -4.33
CA THR A 68 -18.89 -38.71 -3.84
C THR A 68 -17.45 -38.91 -4.30
N ALA A 69 -17.08 -38.40 -5.49
CA ALA A 69 -15.73 -38.49 -6.02
C ALA A 69 -14.77 -37.41 -5.44
N GLY A 70 -15.27 -36.20 -5.16
CA GLY A 70 -14.47 -35.12 -4.57
C GLY A 70 -14.03 -35.38 -3.13
N ALA A 71 -14.84 -36.10 -2.36
CA ALA A 71 -14.50 -36.51 -0.98
C ALA A 71 -13.33 -37.51 -0.93
N ALA A 72 -13.20 -38.38 -1.94
CA ALA A 72 -12.12 -39.37 -2.01
C ALA A 72 -10.76 -38.74 -2.38
N ALA A 73 -10.75 -37.69 -3.20
CA ALA A 73 -9.51 -37.01 -3.61
C ALA A 73 -8.90 -36.14 -2.48
N ALA A 74 -9.71 -35.64 -1.55
CA ALA A 74 -9.23 -34.88 -0.39
C ALA A 74 -8.53 -35.77 0.68
N GLN A 75 -8.76 -37.08 0.67
CA GLN A 75 -8.14 -38.03 1.61
C GLN A 75 -6.81 -38.64 1.10
N GLN A 76 -6.48 -38.54 -0.19
CA GLN A 76 -5.27 -39.15 -0.76
C GLN A 76 -3.99 -38.31 -0.65
N GLY A 77 -4.07 -37.08 -0.14
CA GLY A 77 -2.90 -36.19 0.05
C GLY A 77 -2.18 -36.30 1.40
N GLN A 78 -2.66 -37.13 2.33
CA GLN A 78 -2.09 -37.30 3.67
C GLN A 78 -1.77 -38.76 3.96
N ALA A 79 -0.88 -39.37 3.20
CA ALA A 79 -0.37 -40.70 3.50
C ALA A 79 1.05 -40.91 2.94
N ALA A 80 2.04 -40.28 3.57
CA ALA A 80 3.43 -40.78 3.65
C ALA A 80 4.30 -39.82 4.50
N GLU A 81 4.47 -40.10 5.78
CA GLU A 81 5.80 -40.26 6.39
C GLU A 81 5.72 -40.76 7.84
N THR A 82 6.13 -42.03 7.98
CA THR A 82 7.05 -42.54 9.01
C THR A 82 6.57 -42.80 10.43
N ALA A 83 6.87 -44.03 10.84
CA ALA A 83 6.51 -44.74 12.06
C ALA A 83 7.12 -44.20 13.37
N GLU A 84 6.34 -44.40 14.42
CA GLU A 84 6.57 -44.58 15.88
C GLU A 84 7.97 -45.09 16.34
N PRO A 85 8.40 -44.89 17.62
CA PRO A 85 7.64 -45.36 18.80
C PRO A 85 7.69 -44.58 20.13
N GLN A 86 6.57 -44.76 20.85
CA GLN A 86 6.29 -44.79 22.30
C GLN A 86 7.38 -44.36 23.31
N THR A 87 6.98 -43.52 24.27
CA THR A 87 7.19 -43.80 25.70
C THR A 87 6.22 -43.00 26.57
N ASP A 88 5.43 -43.74 27.36
CA ASP A 88 5.20 -43.51 28.79
C ASP A 88 4.89 -42.08 29.29
N ARG A 89 3.61 -41.80 29.62
CA ARG A 89 3.12 -41.68 31.01
C ARG A 89 1.86 -40.82 31.13
N THR A 90 0.85 -41.44 31.73
CA THR A 90 -0.15 -40.88 32.66
C THR A 90 -1.07 -39.77 32.15
N SER A 91 -2.26 -40.21 31.76
CA SER A 91 -3.49 -39.40 31.72
C SER A 91 -3.95 -39.03 33.13
N VAL A 92 -4.17 -37.74 33.37
CA VAL A 92 -5.16 -37.23 34.34
C VAL A 92 -5.84 -36.02 33.69
N GLU A 93 -6.99 -36.25 33.07
CA GLU A 93 -8.06 -35.25 32.89
C GLU A 93 -8.76 -35.04 34.27
N PRO A 94 -9.64 -34.05 34.52
CA PRO A 94 -10.24 -33.10 33.57
C PRO A 94 -10.54 -31.69 34.11
N ALA A 95 -11.35 -30.96 33.32
CA ALA A 95 -12.16 -29.79 33.66
C ALA A 95 -11.44 -28.43 33.49
N ASP A 96 -12.05 -27.34 33.05
CA ASP A 96 -13.37 -26.97 32.52
C ASP A 96 -13.22 -25.45 32.26
N ALA A 97 -14.18 -24.85 31.55
CA ALA A 97 -14.42 -23.41 31.40
C ALA A 97 -13.67 -22.67 30.27
N GLY A 98 -14.45 -22.34 29.24
CA GLY A 98 -14.03 -21.56 28.08
C GLY A 98 -13.88 -20.04 28.33
N PRO A 99 -13.32 -19.28 27.38
CA PRO A 99 -13.17 -17.84 27.51
C PRO A 99 -14.34 -17.10 26.85
N LYS A 100 -15.00 -16.25 27.65
CA LYS A 100 -16.00 -15.26 27.22
C LYS A 100 -15.32 -13.91 26.87
N PRO A 101 -16.04 -13.01 26.17
CA PRO A 101 -15.48 -12.06 25.20
C PRO A 101 -15.08 -10.68 25.76
N ALA A 102 -14.35 -9.94 24.92
CA ALA A 102 -13.95 -8.55 25.06
C ALA A 102 -15.11 -7.56 25.31
N PRO A 103 -14.76 -6.36 25.84
CA PRO A 103 -15.49 -5.15 25.49
C PRO A 103 -14.57 -3.98 25.09
N ARG A 104 -14.87 -3.38 23.93
CA ARG A 104 -14.69 -1.93 23.64
C ARG A 104 -16.06 -1.25 23.92
N PRO A 105 -16.27 0.09 23.80
CA PRO A 105 -15.38 1.23 23.50
C PRO A 105 -15.60 2.44 24.45
N ARG A 106 -14.82 3.53 24.30
CA ARG A 106 -15.29 4.95 24.42
C ARG A 106 -14.19 5.97 24.02
N LYS A 107 -14.54 6.86 23.08
CA LYS A 107 -14.03 8.24 22.87
C LYS A 107 -15.00 9.21 23.62
N PRO A 108 -14.81 10.55 23.77
CA PRO A 108 -13.92 11.50 23.05
C PRO A 108 -13.25 12.60 23.94
N GLN A 109 -12.62 13.59 23.26
CA GLN A 109 -12.29 15.00 23.65
C GLN A 109 -10.81 15.44 23.74
N SER A 110 -10.41 16.16 22.69
CA SER A 110 -9.84 17.52 22.66
C SER A 110 -8.83 18.01 23.73
N ALA A 111 -7.58 18.16 23.31
CA ALA A 111 -6.68 19.27 23.62
C ALA A 111 -5.65 19.35 22.48
N LYS A 112 -5.76 20.29 21.53
CA LYS A 112 -5.16 21.64 21.52
C LYS A 112 -3.65 21.64 21.86
N GLY A 113 -2.85 21.99 20.85
CA GLY A 113 -1.47 22.45 21.02
C GLY A 113 -0.41 21.39 20.75
N ALA A 114 -0.17 21.08 19.47
CA ALA A 114 1.07 20.45 19.06
C ALA A 114 1.67 21.29 17.93
N THR A 115 2.51 22.24 18.32
CA THR A 115 3.55 22.85 17.50
C THR A 115 4.32 21.70 16.86
N ARG A 116 4.11 21.47 15.56
CA ARG A 116 4.84 20.47 14.78
C ARG A 116 6.28 20.97 14.62
N PRO A 117 7.30 20.24 15.13
CA PRO A 117 8.68 20.58 14.78
C PRO A 117 8.87 20.36 13.27
N PRO A 118 9.58 21.25 12.55
CA PRO A 118 9.97 20.96 11.19
C PRO A 118 11.00 19.83 11.24
N ALA A 119 10.64 18.69 10.66
CA ALA A 119 11.63 17.68 10.30
C ALA A 119 12.54 18.31 9.24
N ALA A 120 13.70 18.76 9.70
CA ALA A 120 14.82 19.12 8.86
C ALA A 120 15.63 17.84 8.61
N GLY A 121 15.83 17.51 7.33
CA GLY A 121 16.80 16.49 6.91
C GLY A 121 16.29 15.66 5.74
N THR A 122 17.03 15.76 4.63
CA THR A 122 16.85 15.09 3.32
C THR A 122 15.83 15.76 2.41
N ASP A 123 16.33 16.57 1.46
CA ASP A 123 15.73 16.82 0.15
C ASP A 123 16.54 17.90 -0.58
N THR A 124 17.85 17.73 -0.79
CA THR A 124 18.56 18.67 -1.68
C THR A 124 18.15 18.40 -3.14
N ASP A 125 17.97 17.12 -3.51
CA ASP A 125 17.38 16.70 -4.79
C ASP A 125 15.85 16.82 -4.80
N GLY A 126 15.18 16.59 -3.67
CA GLY A 126 13.76 16.89 -3.53
C GLY A 126 13.49 18.37 -3.73
N GLN A 127 14.27 19.27 -3.12
CA GLN A 127 14.12 20.72 -3.28
C GLN A 127 14.35 21.20 -4.72
N THR A 128 15.33 20.66 -5.44
CA THR A 128 15.55 21.05 -6.85
C THR A 128 14.42 20.55 -7.75
N ASN A 129 13.95 19.32 -7.55
CA ASN A 129 12.81 18.78 -8.30
C ASN A 129 11.49 19.47 -7.94
N TYR A 130 11.25 19.77 -6.66
CA TYR A 130 10.11 20.57 -6.20
C TYR A 130 10.18 21.99 -6.72
N GLY A 131 11.37 22.61 -6.75
CA GLY A 131 11.59 23.94 -7.30
C GLY A 131 11.24 23.99 -8.79
N ARG A 132 11.78 23.06 -9.59
CA ARG A 132 11.45 22.94 -11.02
C ARG A 132 9.97 22.61 -11.26
N LEU A 133 9.37 21.74 -10.45
CA LEU A 133 7.93 21.42 -10.55
C LEU A 133 7.08 22.65 -10.23
N THR A 134 7.48 23.44 -9.23
CA THR A 134 6.79 24.68 -8.87
C THR A 134 6.84 25.69 -10.00
N GLU A 135 8.00 25.88 -10.62
CA GLU A 135 8.17 26.75 -11.79
C GLU A 135 7.30 26.30 -12.97
N GLN A 136 7.30 25.01 -13.29
CA GLN A 136 6.47 24.44 -14.36
C GLN A 136 4.97 24.63 -14.11
N ILE A 137 4.51 24.45 -12.87
CA ILE A 137 3.12 24.68 -12.49
C ILE A 137 2.76 26.16 -12.66
N MET A 138 3.62 27.07 -12.21
CA MET A 138 3.39 28.51 -12.35
C MET A 138 3.37 28.96 -13.81
N GLU A 139 4.26 28.43 -14.64
CA GLU A 139 4.29 28.67 -16.09
C GLU A 139 2.98 28.21 -16.75
N TYR A 140 2.49 27.02 -16.40
CA TYR A 140 1.21 26.53 -16.87
C TYR A 140 0.05 27.45 -16.44
N PHE A 141 -0.02 27.84 -15.16
CA PHE A 141 -1.06 28.76 -14.68
C PHE A 141 -0.98 30.15 -15.34
N ALA A 142 0.22 30.61 -15.71
CA ALA A 142 0.38 31.83 -16.49
C ALA A 142 -0.20 31.70 -17.91
N GLY A 143 -0.12 30.51 -18.51
CA GLY A 143 -0.69 30.22 -19.83
C GLY A 143 -2.21 29.98 -19.83
N VAL A 144 -2.77 29.43 -18.75
CA VAL A 144 -4.21 29.09 -18.65
C VAL A 144 -5.03 30.20 -17.96
N GLY A 145 -4.38 31.11 -17.23
CA GLY A 145 -5.02 32.25 -16.57
C GLY A 145 -5.87 31.86 -15.35
N ASP A 146 -7.01 32.53 -15.16
CA ASP A 146 -7.92 32.36 -14.02
C ASP A 146 -8.79 31.09 -14.06
N ALA A 147 -8.44 30.10 -14.89
CA ALA A 147 -9.21 28.88 -14.98
C ALA A 147 -9.13 28.06 -13.68
N ASP A 148 -10.25 27.46 -13.29
CA ASP A 148 -10.32 26.50 -12.20
C ASP A 148 -9.79 25.15 -12.69
N VAL A 149 -8.54 24.82 -12.35
CA VAL A 149 -7.87 23.61 -12.81
C VAL A 149 -7.70 22.61 -11.67
N ARG A 150 -7.92 21.31 -11.94
CA ARG A 150 -7.60 20.27 -10.95
C ARG A 150 -6.13 19.88 -11.03
N ALA A 151 -5.58 19.39 -9.91
CA ALA A 151 -4.22 18.84 -9.88
C ALA A 151 -3.99 17.74 -10.94
N ARG A 152 -5.04 16.98 -11.29
CA ARG A 152 -4.98 15.96 -12.34
C ARG A 152 -4.85 16.60 -13.74
N ASP A 153 -5.56 17.68 -13.99
CA ASP A 153 -5.54 18.35 -15.30
C ASP A 153 -4.19 19.06 -15.50
N VAL A 154 -3.64 19.64 -14.44
CA VAL A 154 -2.24 20.15 -14.42
C VAL A 154 -1.25 19.01 -14.68
N ALA A 155 -1.45 17.84 -14.06
CA ALA A 155 -0.59 16.68 -14.31
C ALA A 155 -0.67 16.22 -15.77
N ALA A 156 -1.86 16.16 -16.36
CA ALA A 156 -2.07 15.79 -17.76
C ALA A 156 -1.43 16.81 -18.72
N ALA A 157 -1.57 18.11 -18.43
CA ALA A 157 -0.95 19.17 -19.23
C ALA A 157 0.58 19.13 -19.17
N LEU A 158 1.15 18.71 -18.04
CA LEU A 158 2.59 18.51 -17.86
C LEU A 158 3.08 17.14 -18.36
N GLY A 159 2.18 16.25 -18.82
CA GLY A 159 2.52 14.88 -19.24
C GLY A 159 2.97 13.96 -18.10
N ARG A 160 2.52 14.24 -16.87
CA ARG A 160 2.92 13.54 -15.62
C ARG A 160 1.74 12.84 -14.95
N ASP A 161 0.67 12.56 -15.67
CA ASP A 161 -0.50 11.83 -15.19
C ASP A 161 -0.34 10.29 -15.24
N THR A 162 0.86 9.82 -15.63
CA THR A 162 1.22 8.40 -15.73
C THR A 162 1.33 7.70 -14.37
N ASP A 163 1.60 8.43 -13.30
CA ASP A 163 1.73 7.88 -11.95
C ASP A 163 0.90 8.65 -10.90
N SER A 164 0.28 7.90 -9.99
CA SER A 164 -0.52 8.47 -8.91
C SER A 164 0.32 9.28 -7.91
N GLY A 165 1.60 8.93 -7.74
CA GLY A 165 2.56 9.68 -6.96
C GLY A 165 2.84 11.07 -7.55
N SER A 166 2.98 11.16 -8.88
CA SER A 166 3.17 12.45 -9.58
C SER A 166 1.98 13.41 -9.37
N ILE A 167 0.75 12.89 -9.43
CA ILE A 167 -0.47 13.67 -9.16
C ILE A 167 -0.52 14.14 -7.69
N ASN A 168 -0.10 13.30 -6.74
CA ASN A 168 -0.04 13.65 -5.33
C ASN A 168 1.07 14.66 -5.02
N GLY A 169 2.21 14.61 -5.72
CA GLY A 169 3.28 15.61 -5.64
C GLY A 169 2.81 16.98 -6.13
N ILE A 170 2.08 17.02 -7.25
CA ILE A 170 1.47 18.25 -7.78
C ILE A 170 0.43 18.80 -6.80
N ARG A 171 -0.45 17.96 -6.24
CA ARG A 171 -1.43 18.38 -5.23
C ARG A 171 -0.74 19.00 -4.00
N SER A 172 0.30 18.35 -3.50
CA SER A 172 1.06 18.83 -2.32
C SER A 172 1.77 20.17 -2.61
N THR A 173 2.28 20.35 -3.83
CA THR A 173 2.89 21.60 -4.29
C THR A 173 1.85 22.71 -4.41
N LEU A 174 0.67 22.42 -4.97
CA LEU A 174 -0.44 23.36 -5.07
C LEU A 174 -0.94 23.78 -3.69
N ASP A 175 -1.10 22.87 -2.74
CA ASP A 175 -1.51 23.20 -1.37
C ASP A 175 -0.46 24.09 -0.67
N ARG A 176 0.84 23.89 -0.94
CA ARG A 176 1.91 24.77 -0.46
C ARG A 176 1.84 26.15 -1.11
N LEU A 177 1.57 26.24 -2.42
CA LEU A 177 1.38 27.50 -3.13
C LEU A 177 0.13 28.26 -2.65
N VAL A 178 -0.93 27.54 -2.26
CA VAL A 178 -2.10 28.11 -1.60
C VAL A 178 -1.74 28.67 -0.23
N GLY A 179 -0.94 27.94 0.56
CA GLY A 179 -0.39 28.46 1.82
C GLY A 179 0.49 29.70 1.64
N ALA A 180 1.22 29.78 0.53
CA ALA A 180 2.04 30.93 0.13
C ALA A 180 1.24 32.05 -0.55
N SER A 181 -0.10 31.95 -0.63
CA SER A 181 -1.00 32.94 -1.27
C SER A 181 -0.72 33.21 -2.76
N ARG A 182 -0.07 32.30 -3.48
CA ARG A 182 0.20 32.41 -4.92
C ARG A 182 -0.89 31.77 -5.79
N VAL A 183 -1.56 30.76 -5.24
CA VAL A 183 -2.68 30.03 -5.85
C VAL A 183 -3.85 30.08 -4.88
N GLN A 184 -5.09 30.03 -5.37
CA GLN A 184 -6.28 30.01 -4.53
C GLN A 184 -7.10 28.75 -4.78
N ARG A 185 -7.62 28.16 -3.70
CA ARG A 185 -8.49 27.00 -3.76
C ARG A 185 -9.95 27.46 -3.85
N THR A 186 -10.59 27.20 -4.97
CA THR A 186 -11.97 27.64 -5.27
C THR A 186 -13.01 26.58 -4.93
N GLY A 187 -12.60 25.32 -4.80
CA GLY A 187 -13.47 24.21 -4.44
C GLY A 187 -12.70 22.95 -4.06
N ARG A 188 -13.42 21.82 -3.96
CA ARG A 188 -12.80 20.51 -3.64
C ARG A 188 -11.89 20.07 -4.78
N GLY A 189 -10.59 20.32 -4.62
CA GLY A 189 -9.56 19.92 -5.58
C GLY A 189 -9.47 20.81 -6.83
N LEU A 190 -10.04 22.01 -6.78
CA LEU A 190 -9.95 23.04 -7.82
C LEU A 190 -9.03 24.16 -7.33
N TYR A 191 -8.12 24.56 -8.20
CA TYR A 191 -7.09 25.56 -7.95
C TYR A 191 -7.13 26.60 -9.06
N ARG A 192 -7.04 27.88 -8.71
CA ARG A 192 -6.87 28.99 -9.65
C ARG A 192 -5.62 29.78 -9.33
N ALA A 193 -4.99 30.38 -10.33
CA ALA A 193 -3.93 31.36 -10.11
C ALA A 193 -4.49 32.56 -9.35
N LYS A 194 -3.72 33.11 -8.39
CA LYS A 194 -4.07 34.39 -7.76
C LYS A 194 -3.19 35.47 -8.39
N HIS A 195 -3.74 36.20 -9.34
CA HIS A 195 -3.10 37.43 -9.82
C HIS A 195 -3.23 38.49 -8.73
N SER A 196 -2.10 39.11 -8.38
CA SER A 196 -2.02 40.23 -7.45
C SER A 196 -1.38 41.42 -8.15
#